data_AF-A0A6B1CT47-F1
#
_entry.id   AF-A0A6B1CT47-F1
#
_cell.length_a   1.000
_cell.length_b   1.000
_cell.length_c   1.000
_cell.angle_alpha   90.00
_cell.angle_beta   90.00
_cell.angle_gamma   90.00
#
_symmetry.space_group_name_H-M   'P 1'
#
loop_
_entity.id
_entity.type
_entity.pdbx_description
1 polymer ?
#
loop_
_entity_poly.entity_id
_entity_poly.type
_entity_poly.pdbx_seq_one_letter_code
_entity_poly.pdbx_strand_id
1 'polypeptide(L)'
;MINRTGRLVRWEGRLQPLSQIYTVQIAFYRERKKGSVERSLFPYVTVIDPPLRRRTEKPEEPIPHHYQNRNCPERPFLCLYDPATREWHPRKSIAHTIVPWTIDWLACYEGWLATGEWMGGGRHPTSE
;
A
#
# COMPACT_ATOMS: atom_id res chain seq x y z
N MET A 1 15.05 7.01 0.63
CA MET A 1 15.44 7.98 1.67
C MET A 1 14.59 7.75 2.91
N ILE A 2 15.11 7.93 4.13
CA ILE A 2 14.28 7.92 5.35
C ILE A 2 14.18 9.33 5.90
N ASN A 3 12.96 9.82 6.09
CA ASN A 3 12.70 11.13 6.70
C ASN A 3 11.83 10.96 7.97
N ARG A 4 12.15 11.74 9.00
CA ARG A 4 11.43 11.71 10.28
C ARG A 4 10.99 13.13 10.63
N THR A 5 9.68 13.34 10.67
CA THR A 5 9.08 14.63 11.07
C THR A 5 8.09 14.37 12.19
N GLY A 6 8.43 14.81 13.41
CA GLY A 6 7.63 14.57 14.60
C GLY A 6 7.39 13.07 14.87
N ARG A 7 6.13 12.63 14.75
CA ARG A 7 5.69 11.23 14.98
C ARG A 7 5.57 10.41 13.70
N LEU A 8 5.90 10.97 12.55
CA LEU A 8 5.81 10.32 11.25
C LEU A 8 7.20 9.85 10.81
N VAL A 9 7.29 8.57 10.48
CA VAL A 9 8.47 8.00 9.80
C VAL A 9 8.06 7.64 8.39
N ARG A 10 8.85 8.11 7.41
CA ARG A 10 8.66 7.78 5.99
C ARG A 10 9.90 7.11 5.45
N TRP A 11 9.70 6.04 4.71
CA TRP A 11 10.69 5.44 3.84
C TRP A 11 10.21 5.60 2.40
N GLU A 12 11.12 6.03 1.53
CA GLU A 12 10.90 6.05 0.08
C GLU A 12 11.94 5.18 -0.61
N GLY A 13 11.49 4.34 -1.53
CA GLY A 13 12.35 3.46 -2.30
C GLY A 13 11.80 3.17 -3.69
N ARG A 14 12.70 2.79 -4.59
CA ARG A 14 12.36 2.37 -5.95
C ARG A 14 12.21 0.85 -5.98
N LEU A 15 11.09 0.36 -6.48
CA LEU A 15 10.78 -1.06 -6.62
C LEU A 15 10.50 -1.36 -8.09
N GLN A 16 11.01 -2.49 -8.58
CA GLN A 16 10.74 -2.97 -9.93
C GLN A 16 10.18 -4.39 -9.82
N PRO A 17 8.84 -4.56 -9.83
CA PRO A 17 8.21 -5.86 -9.71
C PRO A 17 8.40 -6.72 -10.96
N LEU A 18 7.95 -6.24 -12.13
CA LEU A 18 8.11 -6.93 -13.41
C LEU A 18 8.75 -6.00 -14.44
N SER A 19 7.99 -5.05 -14.98
CA SER A 19 8.41 -4.23 -16.13
C SER A 19 8.65 -2.75 -15.79
N GLN A 20 7.91 -2.19 -14.83
CA GLN A 20 7.94 -0.77 -14.51
C GLN A 20 8.68 -0.52 -13.18
N ILE A 21 9.45 0.57 -13.10
CA ILE A 21 10.00 1.04 -11.82
C ILE A 21 9.00 2.00 -11.18
N TYR A 22 8.68 1.73 -9.92
CA TYR A 22 7.83 2.57 -9.08
C TYR A 22 8.62 3.16 -7.92
N THR A 23 8.47 4.46 -7.69
CA THR A 23 8.81 5.11 -6.43
C THR A 23 7.66 4.90 -5.44
N VAL A 24 7.94 4.21 -4.33
CA VAL A 24 6.97 3.87 -3.30
C VAL A 24 7.33 4.60 -2.01
N GLN A 25 6.31 5.10 -1.31
CA GLN A 25 6.42 5.62 0.05
C GLN A 25 5.76 4.66 1.03
N ILE A 26 6.47 4.30 2.10
CA ILE A 26 5.96 3.58 3.27
C ILE A 26 5.98 4.55 4.45
N ALA A 27 4.82 4.80 5.06
CA ALA A 27 4.65 5.75 6.14
C ALA A 27 4.08 5.11 7.42
N PHE A 28 4.64 5.48 8.57
CA PHE A 28 4.20 5.05 9.90
C PHE A 28 3.84 6.28 10.75
N TYR A 29 2.63 6.30 11.32
CA TYR A 29 2.23 7.32 12.28
C TYR A 29 2.36 6.76 13.69
N ARG A 30 3.22 7.31 14.54
CA ARG A 30 3.31 6.85 15.93
C ARG A 30 2.29 7.60 16.80
N GLU A 31 1.05 7.14 16.88
CA GLU A 31 0.11 7.66 17.88
C GLU A 31 0.27 6.95 19.22
N ARG A 32 0.70 7.71 20.25
CA ARG A 32 0.40 7.39 21.65
C ARG A 32 -0.79 8.26 22.06
N LYS A 33 -1.98 7.66 22.22
CA LYS A 33 -3.00 8.26 23.07
C LYS A 33 -2.86 7.66 24.47
N LYS A 34 -2.87 8.51 25.51
CA LYS A 34 -3.09 8.05 26.89
C LYS A 34 -4.50 7.46 26.94
N GLY A 35 -4.62 6.19 27.33
CA GLY A 35 -5.91 5.54 27.60
C GLY A 35 -6.69 5.02 26.38
N SER A 36 -6.13 5.02 25.17
CA SER A 36 -6.73 4.32 24.02
C SER A 36 -5.67 3.51 23.28
N VAL A 37 -6.05 2.29 22.90
CA VAL A 37 -5.28 1.33 22.09
C VAL A 37 -4.55 2.07 20.98
N GLU A 38 -3.23 1.85 20.84
CA GLU A 38 -2.37 2.44 19.80
C GLU A 38 -3.03 2.38 18.42
N ARG A 39 -3.73 3.44 18.00
CA ARG A 39 -4.27 3.56 16.63
C ARG A 39 -3.24 4.27 15.78
N SER A 40 -2.19 3.53 15.45
CA SER A 40 -1.57 3.50 14.13
C SER A 40 -0.21 2.83 14.33
N LEU A 41 -0.15 1.54 14.03
CA LEU A 41 1.13 0.87 13.80
C LEU A 41 1.18 0.27 12.39
N PHE A 42 0.10 0.38 11.62
CA PHE A 42 0.03 -0.18 10.29
C PHE A 42 0.75 0.74 9.29
N PRO A 43 1.63 0.18 8.44
CA PRO A 43 2.28 0.93 7.37
C PRO A 43 1.25 1.34 6.33
N TYR A 44 1.23 2.63 6.02
CA TYR A 44 0.53 3.15 4.85
C TYR A 44 1.48 3.14 3.66
N VAL A 45 1.11 2.43 2.60
CA VAL A 45 1.94 2.31 1.39
C VAL A 45 1.26 3.02 0.24
N THR A 46 1.95 3.97 -0.39
CA THR A 46 1.46 4.68 -1.57
C THR A 46 2.48 4.63 -2.69
N VAL A 47 2.02 4.59 -3.94
CA VAL A 47 2.87 4.81 -5.12
C VAL A 47 2.96 6.31 -5.39
N ILE A 48 4.18 6.80 -5.52
CA ILE A 48 4.48 8.21 -5.76
C ILE A 48 4.63 8.48 -7.26
N ASP A 49 5.35 7.61 -7.96
CA ASP A 49 5.67 7.77 -9.38
C ASP A 49 6.00 6.42 -10.04
N PRO A 50 5.50 6.11 -11.25
CA PRO A 50 4.38 6.80 -11.87
C PRO A 50 3.11 6.60 -11.02
N PRO A 51 2.16 7.56 -11.01
CA PRO A 51 0.91 7.40 -10.29
C PRO A 51 0.14 6.17 -10.81
N LEU A 52 -0.55 5.48 -9.90
CA LEU A 52 -1.43 4.39 -10.29
C LEU A 52 -2.56 4.93 -11.18
N ARG A 53 -2.94 4.14 -12.17
CA ARG A 53 -3.97 4.48 -13.13
C ARG A 53 -4.98 3.35 -13.26
N ARG A 54 -6.20 3.72 -13.61
CA ARG A 54 -7.22 2.76 -14.03
C ARG A 54 -6.92 2.28 -15.44
N ARG A 55 -7.56 1.17 -15.82
CA ARG A 55 -7.49 0.64 -17.18
C ARG A 55 -8.20 1.57 -18.15
N THR A 56 -7.60 1.80 -19.32
CA THR A 56 -8.16 2.70 -20.34
C THR A 56 -9.43 2.13 -20.95
N GLU A 57 -9.54 0.80 -21.03
CA GLU A 57 -10.70 0.09 -21.57
C GLU A 57 -11.92 0.17 -20.64
N LYS A 58 -11.69 0.37 -19.33
CA LYS A 58 -12.71 0.43 -18.28
C LYS A 58 -12.36 1.50 -17.24
N PRO A 59 -12.49 2.79 -17.57
CA PRO A 59 -12.07 3.88 -16.68
C PRO A 59 -12.92 3.99 -15.39
N GLU A 60 -14.11 3.41 -15.38
CA GLU A 60 -14.97 3.34 -14.19
C GLU A 60 -14.58 2.20 -13.24
N GLU A 61 -13.81 1.20 -13.71
CA GLU A 61 -13.33 0.11 -12.88
C GLU A 61 -12.25 0.64 -11.92
N PRO A 62 -12.49 0.61 -10.60
CA PRO A 62 -11.49 1.07 -9.65
C PRO A 62 -10.27 0.13 -9.68
N ILE A 63 -9.11 0.68 -9.32
CA ILE A 63 -7.92 -0.15 -9.09
C ILE A 63 -8.27 -1.15 -7.97
N PRO A 64 -8.01 -2.46 -8.11
CA PRO A 64 -8.32 -3.43 -7.06
C PRO A 64 -7.49 -3.20 -5.79
N HIS A 65 -7.91 -3.77 -4.66
CA HIS A 65 -7.12 -3.87 -3.42
C HIS A 65 -6.41 -2.57 -2.98
N HIS A 66 -7.17 -1.51 -2.79
CA HIS A 66 -6.67 -0.28 -2.17
C HIS A 66 -7.65 0.27 -1.14
N TYR A 67 -7.15 1.10 -0.24
CA TYR A 67 -7.94 1.93 0.66
C TYR A 67 -7.90 3.38 0.20
N GLN A 68 -9.02 4.10 0.37
CA GLN A 68 -9.07 5.52 0.07
C GLN A 68 -8.10 6.31 0.94
N ASN A 69 -7.31 7.18 0.30
CA ASN A 69 -6.51 8.18 0.98
C ASN A 69 -7.25 9.51 0.97
N ARG A 70 -7.96 9.83 2.05
CA ARG A 70 -8.80 11.04 2.15
C ARG A 70 -8.01 12.34 1.96
N ASN A 71 -6.71 12.34 2.26
CA ASN A 71 -5.88 13.53 2.14
C ASN A 71 -5.30 13.71 0.73
N CYS A 72 -5.30 12.66 -0.08
CA CYS A 72 -4.65 12.61 -1.39
C CYS A 72 -5.31 11.48 -2.21
N PRO A 73 -6.56 11.67 -2.70
CA PRO A 73 -7.34 10.62 -3.36
C PRO A 73 -6.64 10.01 -4.59
N GLU A 74 -5.76 10.76 -5.23
CA GLU A 74 -4.94 10.34 -6.37
C GLU A 74 -3.81 9.36 -5.99
N ARG A 75 -3.51 9.22 -4.69
CA ARG A 75 -2.55 8.24 -4.15
C ARG A 75 -3.21 7.36 -3.09
N PRO A 76 -4.02 6.38 -3.49
CA PRO A 76 -4.64 5.47 -2.55
C PRO A 76 -3.59 4.64 -1.79
N PHE A 77 -3.99 4.10 -0.64
CA PHE A 77 -3.12 3.19 0.12
C PHE A 77 -3.26 1.76 -0.38
N LEU A 78 -2.17 1.05 -0.58
CA LEU A 78 -2.20 -0.35 -1.02
C LEU A 78 -2.76 -1.26 0.08
N CYS A 79 -3.65 -2.19 -0.29
CA CYS A 79 -4.09 -3.27 0.59
C CYS A 79 -3.12 -4.45 0.44
N LEU A 80 -2.14 -4.55 1.34
CA LEU A 80 -1.06 -5.54 1.26
C LEU A 80 -1.29 -6.82 2.09
N TYR A 81 -2.14 -6.76 3.11
CA TYR A 81 -2.46 -7.88 3.99
C TYR A 81 -3.79 -7.62 4.68
N ASP A 82 -4.42 -8.67 5.20
CA ASP A 82 -5.65 -8.57 6.00
C ASP A 82 -5.29 -8.27 7.47
N PRO A 83 -5.59 -7.08 8.03
CA PRO A 83 -5.27 -6.77 9.42
C PRO A 83 -5.92 -7.73 10.44
N ALA A 84 -7.03 -8.39 10.08
CA ALA A 84 -7.73 -9.34 10.94
C ALA A 84 -6.97 -10.66 11.11
N THR A 85 -6.11 -11.03 10.16
CA THR A 85 -5.36 -12.29 10.17
C THR A 85 -4.10 -12.24 11.06
N ARG A 86 -3.75 -11.06 11.60
CA ARG A 86 -2.51 -10.83 12.38
C ARG A 86 -1.21 -11.23 11.65
N GLU A 87 -1.24 -11.33 10.32
CA GLU A 87 -0.08 -11.66 9.49
C GLU A 87 1.07 -10.65 9.66
N TRP A 88 0.74 -9.42 10.03
CA TRP A 88 1.71 -8.37 10.33
C TRP A 88 1.55 -7.79 11.73
N HIS A 89 2.68 -7.46 12.35
CA HIS A 89 2.74 -6.71 13.60
C HIS A 89 3.94 -5.75 13.60
N PRO A 90 3.97 -4.73 14.48
CA PRO A 90 4.93 -3.62 14.42
C PRO A 90 6.40 -4.02 14.60
N ARG A 91 6.65 -5.18 15.21
CA ARG A 91 8.01 -5.74 15.36
C ARG A 91 8.52 -6.50 14.12
N LYS A 92 7.71 -6.68 13.07
CA LYS A 92 8.16 -7.34 11.83
C LYS A 92 8.91 -6.33 10.95
N SER A 93 10.02 -6.77 10.36
CA SER A 93 10.81 -5.95 9.44
C SER A 93 10.03 -5.64 8.18
N ILE A 94 9.95 -4.36 7.80
CA ILE A 94 9.35 -3.96 6.52
C ILE A 94 10.08 -4.56 5.33
N ALA A 95 11.39 -4.79 5.44
CA ALA A 95 12.18 -5.37 4.36
C ALA A 95 11.80 -6.84 4.09
N HIS A 96 11.29 -7.56 5.10
CA HIS A 96 10.87 -8.95 4.98
C HIS A 96 9.34 -9.12 4.84
N THR A 97 8.57 -8.04 4.92
CA THR A 97 7.10 -8.09 4.79
C THR A 97 6.58 -7.04 3.83
N ILE A 98 6.60 -5.76 4.22
CA ILE A 98 5.91 -4.70 3.48
C ILE A 98 6.52 -4.46 2.11
N VAL A 99 7.84 -4.44 2.01
CA VAL A 99 8.55 -4.28 0.74
C VAL A 99 8.23 -5.44 -0.22
N PRO A 100 8.45 -6.73 0.13
CA PRO A 100 8.10 -7.83 -0.77
C PRO A 100 6.61 -7.88 -1.08
N TRP A 101 5.70 -7.67 -0.12
CA TRP A 101 4.26 -7.63 -0.41
C TRP A 101 3.87 -6.47 -1.34
N THR A 102 4.58 -5.34 -1.26
CA THR A 102 4.37 -4.24 -2.21
C THR A 102 4.81 -4.64 -3.61
N ILE A 103 5.92 -5.38 -3.73
CA ILE A 103 6.38 -5.92 -5.02
C ILE A 103 5.32 -6.88 -5.59
N ASP A 104 4.80 -7.81 -4.78
CA ASP A 104 3.77 -8.77 -5.20
C ASP A 104 2.48 -8.05 -5.64
N TRP A 105 2.05 -7.05 -4.87
CA TRP A 105 0.87 -6.24 -5.20
C TRP A 105 1.07 -5.50 -6.53
N LEU A 106 2.24 -4.88 -6.74
CA LEU A 106 2.53 -4.16 -7.98
C LEU A 106 2.64 -5.11 -9.18
N ALA A 107 3.15 -6.33 -8.99
CA ALA A 107 3.15 -7.37 -10.03
C ALA A 107 1.71 -7.75 -10.42
N CYS A 108 0.81 -7.92 -9.44
CA CYS A 108 -0.61 -8.16 -9.69
C CYS A 108 -1.27 -6.97 -10.41
N TYR A 109 -0.91 -5.74 -10.04
CA TYR A 109 -1.38 -4.53 -10.70
C TYR A 109 -0.91 -4.43 -12.16
N GLU A 110 0.36 -4.72 -12.45
CA GLU A 110 0.85 -4.77 -13.84
C GLU A 110 0.10 -5.82 -14.65
N GLY A 111 -0.12 -7.01 -14.08
CA GLY A 111 -0.92 -8.07 -14.71
C GLY A 111 -2.38 -7.67 -14.93
N TRP A 112 -3.00 -7.01 -13.96
CA TRP A 112 -4.37 -6.51 -14.07
C TRP A 112 -4.49 -5.41 -15.13
N LEU A 113 -3.53 -4.50 -15.23
CA LEU A 113 -3.51 -3.51 -16.32
C LEU A 113 -3.52 -4.20 -17.69
N ALA A 114 -2.75 -5.28 -17.84
CA ALA A 114 -2.60 -6.01 -19.10
C ALA A 114 -3.82 -6.88 -19.45
N THR A 115 -4.41 -7.55 -18.46
CA THR A 115 -5.43 -8.61 -18.69
C THR A 115 -6.84 -8.20 -18.28
N GLY A 116 -6.97 -7.26 -17.35
CA GLY A 116 -8.21 -6.96 -16.65
C GLY A 116 -8.56 -7.93 -15.52
N GLU A 117 -7.73 -8.95 -15.29
CA GLU A 117 -7.93 -9.94 -14.22
C GLU A 117 -6.96 -9.69 -13.07
N TRP A 118 -7.49 -9.60 -11.85
CA TRP A 118 -6.67 -9.45 -10.65
C TRP A 118 -6.25 -10.84 -10.14
N MET A 119 -4.95 -11.10 -10.14
CA MET A 119 -4.37 -12.40 -9.73
C MET A 119 -3.91 -12.43 -8.27
N GLY A 120 -4.02 -11.32 -7.54
CA GLY A 120 -3.64 -11.25 -6.14
C GLY A 120 -4.68 -11.92 -5.24
N GLY A 121 -4.21 -12.60 -4.19
CA GLY A 121 -5.08 -13.16 -3.15
C GLY A 121 -5.47 -12.14 -2.06
N GLY A 122 -6.16 -12.64 -1.03
CA GLY A 122 -6.52 -11.87 0.17
C GLY A 122 -7.96 -11.35 0.16
N ARG A 123 -8.49 -11.02 1.34
CA ARG A 123 -9.83 -10.43 1.44
C ARG A 123 -9.79 -9.00 0.89
N HIS A 124 -10.67 -8.71 -0.07
CA HIS A 124 -10.91 -7.33 -0.49
C HIS A 124 -11.46 -6.54 0.70
N PRO A 125 -10.98 -5.32 0.96
CA PRO A 125 -11.65 -4.47 1.91
C PRO A 125 -13.05 -4.14 1.38
N THR A 126 -14.08 -4.57 2.12
CA THR A 126 -15.43 -4.09 1.89
C THR A 126 -15.47 -2.62 2.27
N SER A 127 -15.93 -1.77 1.36
CA SER A 127 -16.22 -0.37 1.66
C SER A 127 -17.32 -0.32 2.72
N GLU A 128 -16.96 -0.08 3.98
CA GLU A 128 -17.88 0.42 5.02
C GLU A 128 -17.93 1.94 5.01
#